data_AF-A0A926ARN9-F1
#
_entry.id   AF-A0A926ARN9-F1
#
_cell.length_a   1.000
_cell.length_b   1.000
_cell.length_c   1.000
_cell.angle_alpha   90.00
_cell.angle_beta   90.00
_cell.angle_gamma   90.00
#
_symmetry.space_group_name_H-M   'P 1'
#
loop_
_entity.id
_entity.type
_entity.pdbx_description
1 polymer ?
#
loop_
_entity_poly.entity_id
_entity_poly.type
_entity_poly.pdbx_seq_one_letter_code
_entity_poly.pdbx_strand_id
1 'polypeptide(L)'
;MSRAAAIVGCGLILLAAATQRSSAVDDGKAPAKPKARANRLARETSPYLLLHAHNPVDWYPWGPEAFEKARKEGKLIFLSVGYSSCYWCHVMERKVFMSDAIA
;
A
#
# COMPACT_ATOMS: atom_id res chain seq x y z
N MET A 1 -5.77 -25.55 51.30
CA MET A 1 -5.06 -26.13 52.46
C MET A 1 -3.90 -26.94 51.93
N SER A 2 -2.65 -26.58 52.28
CA SER A 2 -1.40 -27.39 52.28
C SER A 2 -0.94 -28.11 50.99
N ARG A 3 0.31 -28.13 50.49
CA ARG A 3 1.68 -27.58 50.72
C ARG A 3 2.44 -27.82 49.38
N ALA A 4 3.15 -26.84 48.81
CA ALA A 4 4.62 -26.75 48.63
C ALA A 4 5.40 -27.91 47.92
N ALA A 5 6.27 -27.48 46.98
CA ALA A 5 7.58 -28.04 46.55
C ALA A 5 7.57 -29.30 45.63
N ALA A 6 8.51 -29.57 44.71
CA ALA A 6 9.82 -28.99 44.38
C ALA A 6 10.18 -29.31 42.90
N ILE A 7 11.05 -28.47 42.34
CA ILE A 7 11.82 -28.71 41.11
C ILE A 7 12.93 -29.73 41.41
N VAL A 8 13.29 -30.57 40.44
CA VAL A 8 14.66 -30.96 40.03
C VAL A 8 14.60 -32.29 39.27
N GLY A 9 15.08 -32.27 38.03
CA GLY A 9 15.21 -33.48 37.21
C GLY A 9 16.10 -33.20 36.00
N CYS A 10 17.40 -33.10 36.25
CA CYS A 10 18.46 -33.05 35.25
C CYS A 10 18.40 -34.31 34.36
N GLY A 11 18.38 -34.14 33.03
CA GLY A 11 18.33 -35.27 32.09
C GLY A 11 18.93 -34.91 30.73
N LEU A 12 20.25 -35.07 30.61
CA LEU A 12 20.93 -35.21 29.32
C LEU A 12 20.55 -36.58 28.72
N ILE A 13 19.77 -36.60 27.65
CA ILE A 13 19.83 -37.66 26.63
C ILE A 13 19.67 -37.00 25.25
N LEU A 14 20.77 -36.98 24.49
CA LEU A 14 20.82 -36.76 23.05
C LEU A 14 20.44 -38.06 22.33
N LEU A 15 19.43 -38.05 21.44
CA LEU A 15 19.58 -38.52 20.05
C LEU A 15 18.36 -38.12 19.21
N ALA A 16 18.64 -37.74 17.98
CA ALA A 16 17.79 -37.02 17.05
C ALA A 16 16.83 -37.93 16.25
N ALA A 17 15.61 -37.43 16.00
CA ALA A 17 14.85 -37.73 14.80
C ALA A 17 14.23 -36.40 14.31
N ALA A 18 14.63 -36.02 13.10
CA ALA A 18 14.51 -34.71 12.51
C ALA A 18 13.08 -34.13 12.51
N THR A 19 12.88 -33.06 13.27
CA THR A 19 11.92 -32.01 12.92
C THR A 19 12.46 -31.30 11.68
N GLN A 20 11.99 -31.64 10.48
CA GLN A 20 12.19 -30.78 9.32
C GLN A 20 11.26 -29.57 9.47
N ARG A 21 11.62 -28.64 10.37
CA ARG A 21 11.06 -27.30 10.37
C ARG A 21 11.67 -26.64 9.13
N SER A 22 10.91 -26.62 8.04
CA SER A 22 11.27 -25.85 6.86
C SER A 22 11.47 -24.41 7.31
N SER A 23 12.72 -23.99 7.44
CA SER A 23 13.10 -22.60 7.63
C SER A 23 12.72 -21.91 6.32
N ALA A 24 11.47 -21.44 6.22
CA ALA A 24 11.17 -20.39 5.29
C ALA A 24 12.17 -19.27 5.60
N VAL A 25 13.09 -19.04 4.66
CA VAL A 25 14.01 -17.92 4.72
C VAL A 25 13.13 -16.68 4.64
N ASP A 26 12.93 -16.04 5.79
CA ASP A 26 12.35 -14.71 5.87
C ASP A 26 13.42 -13.74 5.38
N ASP A 27 13.41 -13.43 4.08
CA ASP A 27 14.35 -12.50 3.43
C ASP A 27 14.20 -11.04 3.93
N GLY A 28 13.44 -10.80 5.01
CA GLY A 28 13.24 -9.47 5.60
C GLY A 28 12.59 -8.46 4.66
N LYS A 29 12.06 -8.92 3.53
CA LYS A 29 11.43 -8.07 2.52
C LYS A 29 10.02 -7.77 2.97
N ALA A 30 9.81 -6.51 3.39
CA ALA A 30 8.49 -5.99 3.72
C ALA A 30 7.47 -6.42 2.64
N PRO A 31 6.24 -6.82 3.03
CA PRO A 31 5.25 -7.32 2.08
C PRO A 31 5.05 -6.28 0.97
N ALA A 32 5.15 -6.72 -0.28
CA ALA A 32 4.93 -5.86 -1.43
C ALA A 32 3.50 -5.28 -1.34
N LYS A 33 3.37 -3.94 -1.37
CA LYS A 33 2.06 -3.29 -1.39
C LYS A 33 1.23 -3.84 -2.56
N PRO A 34 -0.07 -4.13 -2.36
CA PRO A 34 -0.96 -4.55 -3.44
C PRO A 34 -0.88 -3.54 -4.60
N LYS A 35 -0.81 -4.02 -5.84
CA LYS A 35 -0.86 -3.12 -7.01
C LYS A 35 -2.19 -2.40 -6.99
N ALA A 36 -2.15 -1.08 -6.88
CA ALA A 36 -3.34 -0.24 -6.87
C ALA A 36 -4.11 -0.42 -8.19
N ARG A 37 -5.44 -0.59 -8.05
CA ARG A 37 -6.36 -0.68 -9.18
C ARG A 37 -6.23 0.58 -10.03
N ALA A 38 -6.26 0.41 -11.35
CA ALA A 38 -6.27 1.54 -12.28
C ALA A 38 -7.50 2.43 -12.05
N ASN A 39 -7.29 3.74 -11.91
CA ASN A 39 -8.33 4.76 -11.90
C ASN A 39 -8.68 5.20 -13.34
N ARG A 40 -9.49 6.25 -13.49
CA ARG A 40 -10.01 6.68 -14.79
C ARG A 40 -8.93 7.23 -15.72
N LEU A 41 -7.82 7.74 -15.19
CA LEU A 41 -6.72 8.28 -15.98
C LEU A 41 -6.01 7.21 -16.83
N ALA A 42 -6.22 5.93 -16.55
CA ALA A 42 -5.72 4.83 -17.38
C ALA A 42 -6.23 4.85 -18.84
N ARG A 43 -7.28 5.64 -19.13
CA ARG A 43 -7.85 5.81 -20.48
C ARG A 43 -7.38 7.08 -21.18
N GLU A 44 -6.54 7.88 -20.54
CA GLU A 44 -6.00 9.11 -21.11
C GLU A 44 -4.83 8.84 -22.06
N THR A 45 -4.55 9.78 -22.95
CA THR A 45 -3.42 9.69 -23.89
C THR A 45 -2.17 10.40 -23.38
N SER A 46 -2.33 11.34 -22.44
CA SER A 46 -1.23 12.13 -21.89
C SER A 46 -0.30 11.24 -21.05
N PRO A 47 1.01 11.19 -21.34
CA PRO A 47 1.97 10.46 -20.52
C PRO A 47 1.99 10.91 -19.06
N TYR A 48 1.73 12.20 -18.80
CA TYR A 48 1.66 12.74 -17.45
C TYR A 48 0.42 12.21 -16.71
N LEU A 49 -0.74 12.13 -17.35
CA LEU A 49 -1.94 11.60 -16.71
C LEU A 49 -1.84 10.08 -16.48
N LEU A 50 -1.26 9.36 -17.44
CA LEU A 50 -1.03 7.91 -17.31
C LEU A 50 -0.08 7.56 -16.16
N LEU A 51 0.87 8.43 -15.82
CA LEU A 51 1.72 8.26 -14.64
C LEU A 51 0.90 8.15 -13.34
N HIS A 52 -0.25 8.83 -13.26
CA HIS A 52 -1.14 8.85 -12.11
C HIS A 52 -2.24 7.78 -12.16
N ALA A 53 -2.27 6.94 -13.19
CA ALA A 53 -3.35 5.97 -13.43
C ALA A 53 -3.49 4.92 -12.32
N HIS A 54 -2.42 4.66 -11.56
CA HIS A 54 -2.39 3.68 -10.47
C HIS A 54 -2.20 4.32 -9.10
N ASN A 55 -2.38 5.63 -8.97
CA ASN A 55 -2.33 6.26 -7.67
C ASN A 55 -3.60 5.86 -6.89
N PRO A 56 -3.51 5.68 -5.56
CA PRO A 56 -4.66 5.32 -4.73
C PRO A 56 -5.77 6.37 -4.77
N VAL A 57 -5.43 7.63 -5.02
CA VAL A 57 -6.39 8.72 -5.26
C VAL A 57 -7.26 8.38 -6.49
N ASP A 58 -8.59 8.43 -6.33
CA ASP A 58 -9.57 8.20 -7.42
C ASP A 58 -9.62 9.38 -8.39
N TRP A 59 -8.57 9.55 -9.20
CA TRP A 59 -8.47 10.64 -10.15
C TRP A 59 -9.52 10.55 -11.27
N TYR A 60 -10.04 11.72 -11.62
CA TYR A 60 -10.88 11.95 -12.80
C TYR A 60 -10.13 12.87 -13.76
N PRO A 61 -10.23 12.63 -15.08
CA PRO A 61 -9.83 13.64 -16.03
C PRO A 61 -10.77 14.85 -15.91
N TRP A 62 -10.29 16.01 -16.36
CA TRP A 62 -11.12 17.20 -16.39
C TRP A 62 -12.29 17.02 -17.35
N GLY A 63 -13.52 17.13 -16.84
CA GLY A 63 -14.71 16.98 -17.67
C GLY A 63 -16.00 16.86 -16.87
N PRO A 64 -17.16 16.74 -17.56
CA PRO A 64 -18.47 16.75 -16.93
C PRO A 64 -18.66 15.70 -15.82
N GLU A 65 -18.10 14.49 -15.99
CA GLU A 65 -18.22 13.37 -15.03
C GLU A 65 -17.76 13.77 -13.62
N ALA A 66 -16.64 14.49 -13.51
CA ALA A 66 -16.09 14.92 -12.23
C ALA A 66 -17.03 15.92 -11.52
N PHE A 67 -17.59 16.86 -12.27
CA PHE A 67 -18.51 17.88 -11.75
C PHE A 67 -19.87 17.30 -11.37
N GLU A 68 -20.40 16.36 -12.16
CA GLU A 68 -21.65 15.68 -11.86
C GLU A 68 -21.54 14.86 -10.59
N LYS A 69 -20.44 14.11 -10.42
CA LYS A 69 -20.17 13.39 -9.17
C LYS A 69 -20.04 14.33 -7.99
N ALA A 70 -19.28 15.42 -8.12
CA ALA A 70 -19.10 16.40 -7.05
C ALA A 70 -20.44 17.02 -6.61
N ARG A 71 -21.31 17.41 -7.56
CA ARG A 71 -22.67 17.91 -7.26
C ARG A 71 -23.55 16.86 -6.60
N LYS A 72 -23.56 15.63 -7.11
CA LYS A 72 -24.37 14.52 -6.59
C LYS A 72 -23.97 14.14 -5.16
N GLU A 73 -22.67 14.15 -4.87
CA GLU A 73 -22.13 13.80 -3.56
C GLU A 73 -22.03 14.99 -2.60
N GLY A 74 -22.29 16.21 -3.06
CA GLY A 74 -22.13 17.43 -2.26
C GLY A 74 -20.69 17.66 -1.82
N LYS A 75 -19.70 17.29 -2.65
CA LYS A 75 -18.26 17.39 -2.33
C LYS A 75 -17.56 18.49 -3.13
N LEU A 76 -16.51 19.06 -2.55
CA LEU A 76 -15.61 19.98 -3.23
C LEU A 76 -14.75 19.24 -4.26
N ILE A 77 -14.30 19.98 -5.28
CA ILE A 77 -13.33 19.47 -6.27
C ILE A 77 -11.94 19.92 -5.87
N PHE A 78 -11.04 18.95 -5.70
CA PHE A 78 -9.61 19.19 -5.64
C PHE A 78 -9.02 19.13 -7.04
N LEU A 79 -8.60 20.28 -7.57
CA LEU A 79 -7.98 20.37 -8.89
C LEU A 79 -6.46 20.39 -8.76
N SER A 80 -5.81 19.36 -9.31
CA SER A 80 -4.35 19.28 -9.45
C SER A 80 -3.96 19.45 -10.91
N VAL A 81 -3.04 20.38 -11.20
CA VAL A 81 -2.57 20.67 -12.55
C VAL A 81 -1.05 20.48 -12.59
N GLY A 82 -0.56 19.79 -13.62
CA GLY A 82 0.87 19.58 -13.81
C GLY A 82 1.20 19.11 -15.22
N TYR A 83 2.48 18.83 -15.46
CA TYR A 83 3.01 18.43 -16.76
C TYR A 83 4.24 17.53 -16.59
N SER A 84 4.60 16.78 -17.63
CA SER A 84 5.58 15.69 -17.56
C SER A 84 7.00 16.10 -17.15
N SER A 85 7.42 17.33 -17.42
CA SER A 85 8.75 17.85 -17.04
C SER A 85 8.75 18.72 -15.77
N CYS A 86 7.64 18.73 -15.03
CA CYS A 86 7.52 19.45 -13.77
C CYS A 86 8.17 18.69 -12.61
N TYR A 87 9.32 19.17 -12.11
CA TYR A 87 10.02 18.52 -10.99
C TYR A 87 9.14 18.34 -9.75
N TRP A 88 8.47 19.40 -9.31
CA TRP A 88 7.67 19.37 -8.08
C TRP A 88 6.40 18.53 -8.19
N CYS A 89 5.85 18.39 -9.40
CA CYS A 89 4.71 17.52 -9.64
C CYS A 89 5.06 16.05 -9.34
N HIS A 90 6.25 15.61 -9.77
CA HIS A 90 6.77 14.27 -9.48
C HIS A 90 7.13 14.07 -8.01
N VAL A 91 7.62 15.10 -7.32
CA VAL A 91 7.87 15.03 -5.88
C VAL A 91 6.56 14.88 -5.11
N MET A 92 5.54 15.65 -5.45
CA MET A 92 4.21 15.59 -4.85
C MET A 92 3.53 14.24 -5.11
N GLU A 93 3.64 13.72 -6.33
CA GLU A 93 3.16 12.37 -6.69
C GLU A 93 3.71 11.31 -5.73
N ARG A 94 5.04 11.20 -5.64
CA ARG A 94 5.70 10.16 -4.83
C ARG A 94 5.47 10.30 -3.33
N LYS A 95 5.33 11.53 -2.83
CA LYS A 95 5.27 11.81 -1.38
C LYS A 95 3.85 11.91 -0.84
N VAL A 96 2.90 12.32 -1.68
CA VAL A 96 1.55 12.66 -1.25
C VAL A 96 0.54 11.75 -1.94
N PHE A 97 0.50 11.76 -3.27
CA PHE A 97 -0.56 11.07 -4.02
C PHE A 97 -0.46 9.54 -4.01
N MET A 98 0.67 8.98 -3.57
CA MET A 98 0.87 7.54 -3.36
C MET A 98 0.50 7.03 -1.95
N SER A 99 0.04 7.92 -1.06
CA SER A 99 -0.33 7.56 0.31
C SER A 99 -1.80 7.14 0.40
N ASP A 100 -2.06 5.90 0.82
CA ASP A 100 -3.41 5.39 1.08
C ASP A 100 -4.13 6.15 2.21
N ALA A 101 -3.38 6.79 3.12
CA ALA A 101 -3.96 7.58 4.21
C ALA A 101 -4.52 8.94 3.75
N ILE A 102 -4.16 9.38 2.54
CA ILE A 102 -4.59 10.66 1.94
C ILE A 102 -5.73 10.44 0.94
N ALA A 103 -5.83 9.24 0.36
CA ALA A 103 -6.75 8.89 -0.72
C ALA A 103 -8.21 8.71 -0.28
#